data_AF-A0A5K1I581-F1
#
_entry.id   AF-A0A5K1I581-F1
#
_cell.length_a   1.000
_cell.length_b   1.000
_cell.length_c   1.000
_cell.angle_alpha   90.00
_cell.angle_beta   90.00
_cell.angle_gamma   90.00
#
_symmetry.space_group_name_H-M   'P 1'
#
loop_
_entity.id
_entity.type
_entity.pdbx_description
1 polymer ?
#
loop_
_entity_poly.entity_id
_entity_poly.type
_entity_poly.pdbx_seq_one_letter_code
_entity_poly.pdbx_strand_id
1 'polypeptide(L)' 'MIYSKNKIFVMPNIFSLICICLNSALQPSGFFFAKLPEAYAFLNPIVDFMPVIPVLFFLLAFVWQAAVSFDEILDT' A
#
# COMPACT_ATOMS: atom_id res chain seq x y z
N MET A 1 28.05 -11.44 11.52
CA MET A 1 26.81 -11.67 12.30
C MET A 1 26.21 -10.41 12.95
N ILE A 2 27.01 -9.36 13.24
CA ILE A 2 26.51 -8.08 13.83
C ILE A 2 25.77 -7.20 12.80
N TYR A 3 26.16 -7.25 11.52
CA TYR A 3 25.53 -6.45 10.45
C TYR A 3 24.10 -6.89 10.08
N SER A 4 23.78 -8.18 10.25
CA SER A 4 22.44 -8.73 9.96
C SER A 4 21.45 -8.50 11.11
N LYS A 5 21.89 -8.57 12.37
CA LYS A 5 21.04 -8.28 13.54
C LYS A 5 20.58 -6.82 13.60
N ASN A 6 21.40 -5.86 13.18
CA ASN A 6 21.03 -4.45 13.15
C ASN A 6 20.06 -4.09 12.00
N LYS A 7 20.08 -4.83 10.88
CA LYS A 7 19.14 -4.60 9.75
C LYS A 7 17.71 -5.02 10.07
N ILE A 8 17.54 -6.03 10.93
CA ILE A 8 16.23 -6.54 11.37
C ILE A 8 15.62 -5.68 12.49
N PHE A 9 16.46 -5.10 13.37
CA PHE A 9 15.99 -4.24 14.47
C PHE A 9 15.66 -2.79 14.06
N VAL A 10 16.02 -2.37 12.85
CA VAL A 10 15.63 -1.06 12.27
C VAL A 10 14.20 -1.09 11.72
N MET A 11 13.60 -2.28 11.56
CA MET A 11 12.30 -2.47 10.92
C MET A 11 11.01 -2.34 11.78
N PRO A 12 11.01 -2.01 13.09
CA PRO A 12 9.76 -1.66 13.77
C PRO A 12 9.31 -0.22 13.46
N ASN A 13 10.25 0.69 13.16
CA ASN A 13 9.93 2.10 12.94
C ASN A 13 9.29 2.35 11.56
N ILE A 14 9.73 1.65 10.51
CA ILE A 14 9.14 1.75 9.17
C ILE A 14 7.71 1.19 9.17
N PHE A 15 7.48 0.05 9.83
CA PHE A 15 6.13 -0.52 9.93
C PHE A 15 5.21 0.39 10.74
N SER A 16 5.70 0.96 11.84
CA SER A 16 4.97 1.98 12.62
C SER A 16 4.69 3.24 11.81
N LEU A 17 5.62 3.71 10.98
CA LEU A 17 5.43 4.85 10.08
C LEU A 17 4.34 4.56 9.04
N ILE A 18 4.38 3.37 8.43
CA ILE A 18 3.37 2.91 7.47
C ILE A 18 1.99 2.86 8.16
N CYS A 19 1.91 2.34 9.39
CA CYS A 19 0.67 2.32 10.17
C CYS A 19 0.13 3.72 10.49
N ILE A 20 0.99 4.68 10.86
CA ILE A 20 0.59 6.07 11.14
C ILE A 20 0.15 6.78 9.85
N CYS A 21 0.85 6.56 8.73
CA CYS A 21 0.47 7.09 7.42
C CYS A 21 -0.86 6.49 6.94
N LEU A 22 -1.08 5.20 7.13
CA LEU A 22 -2.35 4.53 6.83
C LEU A 22 -3.48 5.06 7.72
N ASN A 23 -3.26 5.24 9.03
CA ASN A 23 -4.28 5.80 9.92
C ASN A 23 -4.67 7.23 9.51
N SER A 24 -3.69 8.03 9.07
CA SER A 24 -3.90 9.39 8.57
C SER A 24 -4.63 9.41 7.22
N ALA A 25 -4.32 8.48 6.32
CA ALA A 25 -4.94 8.37 4.99
C ALA A 25 -6.32 7.70 5.02
N LEU A 26 -6.57 6.82 6.00
CA LEU A 26 -7.83 6.12 6.21
C LEU A 26 -8.77 6.86 7.16
N GLN A 27 -8.40 8.01 7.73
CA GLN A 27 -9.35 8.92 8.38
C GLN A 27 -10.45 9.25 7.35
N PRO A 28 -11.65 8.68 7.49
CA PRO A 28 -12.67 8.75 6.47
C PRO A 28 -13.44 10.05 6.69
N SER A 29 -12.78 11.20 6.55
CA SER A 29 -13.45 12.50 6.66
C SER A 29 -14.25 12.88 5.41
N GLY A 30 -14.38 11.95 4.46
CA GLY A 30 -15.16 12.12 3.26
C GLY A 30 -14.59 11.24 2.16
N PHE A 31 -15.08 10.01 2.05
CA PHE A 31 -15.17 9.39 0.73
C PHE A 31 -16.08 10.31 -0.09
N PHE A 32 -15.50 11.32 -0.72
CA PHE A 32 -16.21 12.22 -1.60
C PHE A 32 -16.67 11.38 -2.79
N PHE A 33 -17.88 10.83 -2.69
CA PHE A 33 -18.71 10.48 -3.83
C PHE A 33 -19.11 11.79 -4.53
N ALA A 34 -18.11 12.46 -5.09
CA ALA A 34 -18.31 13.64 -5.91
C ALA A 34 -18.94 13.13 -7.20
N LYS A 35 -20.21 13.49 -7.42
CA LYS A 35 -20.86 13.28 -8.71
C LYS A 35 -20.00 13.94 -9.78
N LEU A 36 -19.45 13.15 -10.69
CA LEU A 36 -18.68 13.70 -11.79
C LEU A 36 -19.58 14.61 -12.63
N PRO A 37 -19.03 15.65 -13.28
CA PRO A 37 -19.76 16.42 -14.28
C PRO A 37 -20.38 15.49 -15.33
N GLU A 38 -21.52 15.88 -15.92
CA GLU A 38 -22.32 15.01 -16.81
C GLU A 38 -21.51 14.37 -17.95
N ALA A 39 -20.54 15.10 -18.52
CA ALA A 39 -19.63 14.60 -19.56
C ALA A 39 -18.74 13.42 -19.12
N TYR A 40 -18.53 13.24 -17.81
CA TYR A 40 -17.68 12.20 -17.22
C TYR A 40 -18.49 11.17 -16.41
N ALA A 41 -19.82 11.19 -16.52
CA ALA A 41 -20.69 10.27 -15.78
C ALA A 41 -20.40 8.78 -16.09
N PHE A 42 -19.84 8.48 -17.27
CA PHE A 42 -19.41 7.12 -17.62
C PHE A 42 -18.22 6.62 -16.79
N LEU A 43 -17.45 7.51 -16.17
CA LEU A 43 -16.31 7.18 -15.29
C LEU A 43 -16.71 7.01 -13.83
N ASN A 44 -17.98 7.28 -13.47
CA ASN A 44 -18.48 7.09 -12.09
C ASN A 44 -18.09 5.72 -11.52
N PRO A 45 -18.25 4.59 -12.24
CA PRO A 45 -17.87 3.28 -11.70
C PRO A 45 -16.38 3.19 -11.35
N ILE A 46 -15.50 3.85 -12.11
CA ILE A 46 -14.04 3.82 -11.86
C ILE A 46 -13.69 4.64 -10.63
N VAL A 47 -14.31 5.81 -10.48
CA VAL A 47 -14.10 6.71 -9.34
C VAL A 47 -14.61 6.08 -8.05
N ASP A 48 -15.65 5.25 -8.11
CA ASP A 48 -16.13 4.47 -6.97
C ASP A 48 -15.10 3.44 -6.47
N PHE A 49 -14.22 2.92 -7.35
CA PHE A 49 -13.12 2.01 -6.97
C PHE A 49 -11.83 2.74 -6.60
N MET A 50 -11.64 4.00 -7.00
CA MET A 50 -10.41 4.77 -6.75
C MET A 50 -9.93 4.76 -5.28
N PRO A 51 -10.81 4.78 -4.26
CA PRO A 51 -10.37 4.72 -2.86
C PRO A 51 -9.74 3.39 -2.44
N VAL A 52 -9.88 2.31 -3.23
CA VAL A 52 -9.26 1.01 -2.95
C VAL A 52 -7.77 0.97 -3.31
N ILE A 53 -7.31 1.92 -4.13
CA ILE A 53 -5.94 1.96 -4.67
C ILE A 53 -4.86 1.91 -3.57
N PRO A 54 -4.95 2.66 -2.45
CA PRO A 54 -3.96 2.57 -1.37
C PRO A 54 -3.83 1.17 -0.77
N VAL A 55 -4.94 0.42 -0.69
CA VAL A 55 -4.95 -0.97 -0.21
C VAL A 55 -4.26 -1.90 -1.20
N LEU A 56 -4.47 -1.69 -2.51
CA LEU A 56 -3.78 -2.46 -3.55
C LEU A 56 -2.25 -2.26 -3.51
N PHE A 57 -1.77 -1.04 -3.30
CA PHE A 57 -0.33 -0.78 -3.15
C PHE A 57 0.26 -1.40 -1.88
N PHE A 58 -0.51 -1.42 -0.78
CA PHE A 58 -0.10 -2.13 0.44
C PHE A 58 0.05 -3.63 0.20
N LEU A 59 -0.91 -4.26 -0.48
CA LEU A 59 -0.85 -5.67 -0.84
C LEU A 59 0.30 -5.96 -1.82
N LEU A 60 0.53 -5.07 -2.79
CA LEU A 60 1.62 -5.18 -3.75
C LEU A 60 2.99 -5.24 -3.06
N ALA A 61 3.18 -4.56 -1.92
CA ALA A 61 4.44 -4.64 -1.17
C ALA A 61 4.73 -6.07 -0.69
N PHE A 62 3.73 -6.83 -0.26
CA PHE A 62 3.91 -8.24 0.14
C PHE A 62 4.16 -9.14 -1.06
N VAL A 63 3.44 -8.92 -2.16
CA VAL A 63 3.65 -9.66 -3.41
C VAL A 63 5.07 -9.42 -3.93
N TRP A 64 5.53 -8.17 -3.89
CA TRP A 64 6.88 -7.81 -4.30
C TRP A 64 7.94 -8.42 -3.39
N GLN A 65 7.77 -8.35 -2.06
CA GLN A 65 8.68 -9.02 -1.13
C GLN A 65 8.72 -10.53 -1.36
N ALA A 66 7.58 -11.17 -1.62
CA ALA A 66 7.53 -12.59 -1.93
C ALA A 66 8.27 -12.91 -3.23
N ALA A 67 8.04 -12.16 -4.31
CA ALA A 67 8.69 -12.37 -5.61
C ALA A 67 10.22 -12.29 -5.53
N VAL A 68 10.75 -11.25 -4.88
CA VAL A 68 12.20 -11.08 -4.71
C VAL A 68 12.80 -12.14 -3.78
N SER A 69 12.03 -12.63 -2.80
CA SER A 69 12.48 -13.70 -1.88
C SER A 69 12.58 -15.08 -2.56
N PHE A 70 11.81 -15.32 -3.63
CA PHE A 70 11.86 -16.60 -4.37
C PHE A 70 13.01 -16.67 -5.37
N ASP A 71 13.37 -15.55 -6.00
CA ASP A 71 14.54 -15.49 -6.90
C ASP A 71 15.83 -15.83 -6.15
N GLU A 72 15.97 -15.42 -4.89
CA GLU A 72 17.17 -15.70 -4.07
C GLU A 72 17.30 -17.18 -3.65
N ILE A 73 16.21 -17.98 -3.71
CA ILE A 73 16.20 -19.41 -3.33
C ILE A 73 16.58 -20.32 -4.50
N LEU A 74 16.35 -19.91 -5.75
CA LEU A 74 16.65 -20.70 -6.95
C LEU A 74 18.05 -20.44 -7.54
N ASP A 75 18.76 -19.42 -7.03
CA ASP A 75 20.14 -19.07 -7.41
C ASP A 75 21.19 -19.68 -6.45
N THR A 76 20.78 -20.65 -5.61
CA THR A 76 21.63 -21.48 -4.72
C THR A 76 21.58 -22.94 -5.11
#